data_AF-A0A840FZL0-F1
#
_entry.id   AF-A0A840FZL0-F1
#
_cell.length_a   1.000
_cell.length_b   1.000
_cell.length_c   1.000
_cell.angle_alpha   90.00
_cell.angle_beta   90.00
_cell.angle_gamma   90.00
#
_symmetry.space_group_name_H-M   'P 1'
#
loop_
_entity.id
_entity.type
_entity.pdbx_description
1 polymer ?
#
loop_
_entity_poly.entity_id
_entity_poly.type
_entity_poly.pdbx_seq_one_letter_code
_entity_poly.pdbx_strand_id
1 'polypeptide(L)'
;MELELALQEEEEAPAPVDEIEKARRRATRKVTRLVTKLTIPVAETDVSGGSQITSEIDRIRKYPDPRQRRRALRQYVRGLGATATSLEALVSCFEELKDLDELGQTFKVSGQGVFTFRQAFRHTKLGPTSGFAVYYGGAKPLTKRYGNGFVLKFIDPWKEKPITIYVSPDSLREYPPGARMIKMIDEIEATPEPKPYVRAYWIGGLTSGEEGWNATFTTLAHVVLRVVPPKARAPSSKAAQSQRTK
;
A
#
# COMPACT_ATOMS: atom_id res chain seq x y z
N MET A 1 -21.04 23.49 -44.06
CA MET A 1 -20.15 24.63 -43.74
C MET A 1 -20.91 25.46 -42.72
N GLU A 2 -20.62 25.53 -41.42
CA GLU A 2 -19.30 25.58 -40.75
C GLU A 2 -19.40 25.25 -39.22
N LEU A 3 -20.02 24.16 -38.76
CA LEU A 3 -20.18 23.94 -37.30
C LEU A 3 -19.94 22.51 -36.79
N GLU A 4 -19.20 21.66 -37.50
CA GLU A 4 -18.90 20.27 -37.06
C GLU A 4 -17.42 20.03 -36.66
N LEU A 5 -16.62 21.07 -36.45
CA LEU A 5 -15.16 20.94 -36.36
C LEU A 5 -14.53 21.52 -35.07
N ALA A 6 -15.21 21.44 -33.92
CA ALA A 6 -14.70 22.03 -32.68
C ALA A 6 -14.84 21.18 -31.41
N LEU A 7 -15.05 19.86 -31.51
CA LEU A 7 -15.25 18.99 -30.33
C LEU A 7 -14.41 17.70 -30.32
N GLN A 8 -13.32 17.66 -31.10
CA GLN A 8 -12.30 16.63 -30.98
C GLN A 8 -11.01 17.26 -30.44
N GLU A 9 -10.41 16.59 -29.46
CA GLU A 9 -9.12 16.88 -28.81
C GLU A 9 -9.15 17.77 -27.56
N GLU A 10 -9.90 17.36 -26.53
CA GLU A 10 -9.31 17.37 -25.18
C GLU A 10 -8.48 16.08 -25.03
N GLU A 11 -7.35 16.04 -25.74
CA GLU A 11 -6.24 15.16 -25.37
C GLU A 11 -5.78 15.64 -23.99
N GLU A 12 -5.86 14.76 -23.00
CA GLU A 12 -5.26 14.95 -21.68
C GLU A 12 -3.77 15.20 -21.88
N ALA A 13 -3.38 16.48 -21.96
CA ALA A 13 -2.04 16.89 -22.31
C ALA A 13 -1.04 16.18 -21.37
N PRO A 14 -0.04 15.46 -21.92
CA PRO A 14 0.94 14.79 -21.09
C PRO A 14 1.62 15.83 -20.20
N ALA A 15 1.69 15.53 -18.89
CA ALA A 15 2.31 16.43 -17.93
C ALA A 15 3.69 16.90 -18.45
N PRO A 16 4.03 18.20 -18.30
CA PRO A 16 5.26 18.74 -18.85
C PRO A 16 6.45 17.91 -18.37
N VAL A 17 7.36 17.57 -19.29
CA VAL A 17 8.50 16.65 -19.05
C VAL A 17 9.30 17.00 -17.79
N ASP A 18 9.39 18.30 -17.46
CA ASP A 18 10.02 18.82 -16.25
C ASP A 18 9.35 18.38 -14.93
N GLU A 19 8.03 18.20 -14.91
CA GLU A 19 7.30 17.73 -13.72
C GLU A 19 7.50 16.25 -13.48
N ILE A 20 7.53 15.44 -14.54
CA ILE A 20 7.83 14.01 -14.47
C ILE A 20 9.26 13.82 -13.96
N GLU A 21 10.23 14.57 -14.47
CA GLU A 21 11.60 14.52 -13.97
C GLU A 21 11.74 14.97 -12.50
N LYS A 22 11.01 16.03 -12.10
CA LYS A 22 10.99 16.47 -10.70
C LYS A 22 10.35 15.43 -9.79
N ALA A 23 9.25 14.82 -10.21
CA ALA A 23 8.57 13.73 -9.50
C ALA A 23 9.49 12.52 -9.36
N ARG A 24 10.16 12.13 -10.45
CA ARG A 24 11.21 11.11 -10.49
C ARG A 24 12.33 11.38 -9.48
N ARG A 25 12.95 12.56 -9.53
CA ARG A 25 14.00 12.94 -8.56
C ARG A 25 13.50 12.93 -7.12
N ARG A 26 12.24 13.31 -6.87
CA ARG A 26 11.62 13.26 -5.53
C ARG A 26 11.41 11.81 -5.09
N ALA A 27 10.87 10.95 -5.93
CA ALA A 27 10.65 9.53 -5.66
C ALA A 27 11.98 8.81 -5.39
N THR A 28 13.00 9.00 -6.24
CA THR A 28 14.33 8.43 -6.01
C THR A 28 14.91 8.92 -4.68
N ARG A 29 14.86 10.23 -4.41
CA ARG A 29 15.30 10.78 -3.12
C ARG A 29 14.51 10.21 -1.95
N LYS A 30 13.22 9.93 -2.11
CA LYS A 30 12.37 9.34 -1.09
C LYS A 30 12.73 7.88 -0.84
N VAL A 31 12.96 7.08 -1.89
CA VAL A 31 13.46 5.71 -1.79
C VAL A 31 14.81 5.70 -1.08
N THR A 32 15.77 6.52 -1.51
CA THR A 32 17.08 6.61 -0.85
C THR A 32 16.97 7.12 0.59
N ARG A 33 16.00 8.00 0.90
CA ARG A 33 15.83 8.59 2.24
C ARG A 33 15.04 7.71 3.21
N LEU A 34 14.06 6.96 2.71
CA LEU A 34 13.09 6.22 3.52
C LEU A 34 13.34 4.70 3.47
N VAL A 35 13.86 4.18 2.36
CA VAL A 35 13.88 2.76 2.04
C VAL A 35 15.22 2.36 1.41
N THR A 36 16.31 2.45 2.16
CA THR A 36 17.59 1.79 1.80
C THR A 36 17.68 0.40 2.43
N LYS A 37 17.16 0.25 3.67
CA LYS A 37 17.15 -1.00 4.42
C LYS A 37 15.81 -1.20 5.17
N LEU A 38 14.95 -2.09 4.69
CA LEU A 38 13.78 -2.52 5.44
C LEU A 38 14.22 -3.39 6.63
N THR A 39 13.78 -3.04 7.83
CA THR A 39 13.88 -3.91 9.01
C THR A 39 12.46 -4.40 9.28
N ILE A 40 12.19 -5.64 8.89
CA ILE A 40 10.93 -6.31 9.22
C ILE A 40 11.10 -6.79 10.65
N PRO A 41 10.28 -6.35 11.62
CA PRO A 41 10.23 -6.99 12.91
C PRO A 41 9.61 -8.37 12.72
N VAL A 42 10.42 -9.34 12.30
CA VAL A 42 10.08 -10.75 12.44
C VAL A 42 10.19 -10.97 13.94
N ALA A 43 9.03 -11.15 14.58
CA ALA A 43 8.99 -11.67 15.94
C ALA A 43 9.99 -12.83 16.02
N GLU A 44 10.92 -12.72 16.98
CA GLU A 44 11.90 -13.71 17.44
C GLU A 44 13.41 -13.51 17.18
N THR A 45 13.91 -12.53 16.41
CA THR A 45 15.39 -12.39 16.33
C THR A 45 16.02 -11.01 16.54
N ASP A 46 15.31 -9.98 17.01
CA ASP A 46 15.95 -8.85 17.73
C ASP A 46 14.91 -7.84 18.26
N VAL A 47 14.28 -8.16 19.40
CA VAL A 47 13.38 -7.23 20.10
C VAL A 47 14.17 -6.10 20.80
N SER A 48 15.50 -6.20 20.86
CA SER A 48 16.36 -5.17 21.47
C SER A 48 16.43 -3.89 20.64
N GLY A 49 16.41 -3.98 19.30
CA GLY A 49 16.53 -2.81 18.42
C GLY A 49 15.21 -2.07 18.15
N GLY A 50 14.08 -2.78 18.02
CA GLY A 50 12.79 -2.19 17.66
C GLY A 50 12.24 -1.20 18.72
N SER A 51 12.42 -1.54 20.01
CA SER A 51 12.00 -0.70 21.14
C SER A 51 12.88 0.55 21.29
N GLN A 52 14.18 0.45 20.99
CA GLN A 52 15.09 1.59 20.97
C GLN A 52 14.78 2.53 19.78
N ILE A 53 14.38 1.97 18.63
CA ILE A 53 14.07 2.79 17.45
C ILE A 53 12.79 3.60 17.62
N THR A 54 11.72 3.00 18.14
CA THR A 54 10.45 3.71 18.37
C THR A 54 10.60 4.76 19.47
N SER A 55 11.30 4.44 20.56
CA SER A 55 11.54 5.39 21.65
C SER A 55 12.40 6.59 21.22
N GLU A 56 13.41 6.40 20.36
CA GLU A 56 14.24 7.51 19.87
C GLU A 56 13.50 8.39 18.85
N ILE A 57 12.65 7.81 17.99
CA ILE A 57 11.78 8.57 17.08
C ILE A 57 10.76 9.40 17.87
N ASP A 58 10.19 8.83 18.93
CA ASP A 58 9.23 9.55 19.78
C ASP A 58 9.90 10.63 20.62
N ARG A 59 11.17 10.47 21.01
CA ARG A 59 11.99 11.54 21.60
C ARG A 59 12.24 12.67 20.59
N ILE A 60 12.60 12.35 19.36
CA ILE A 60 12.81 13.35 18.29
C ILE A 60 11.51 14.13 18.01
N ARG A 61 10.35 13.46 18.03
CA ARG A 61 9.03 14.10 17.83
C ARG A 61 8.68 15.12 18.91
N LYS A 62 9.20 14.97 20.12
CA LYS A 62 8.99 15.90 21.24
C LYS A 62 9.82 17.19 21.13
N TYR A 63 10.72 17.32 20.16
CA TYR A 63 11.47 18.56 19.98
C TYR A 63 10.58 19.73 19.58
N PRO A 64 10.65 20.87 20.30
CA PRO A 64 9.76 22.01 20.07
C PRO A 64 9.98 22.65 18.68
N ASP A 65 11.22 22.72 18.20
CA ASP A 65 11.54 23.31 16.89
C ASP A 65 11.43 22.30 15.73
N PRO A 66 10.61 22.57 14.70
CA PRO A 66 10.53 21.77 13.48
C PRO A 66 11.86 21.58 12.74
N ARG A 67 12.77 22.57 12.76
CA ARG A 67 14.06 22.48 12.05
C ARG A 67 15.02 21.53 12.77
N GLN A 68 15.07 21.61 14.09
CA GLN A 68 15.85 20.72 14.94
C GLN A 68 15.35 19.28 14.85
N ARG A 69 14.02 19.08 14.86
CA ARG A 69 13.36 17.79 14.61
C ARG A 69 13.80 17.16 13.29
N ARG A 70 13.82 17.95 12.21
CA ARG A 70 14.27 17.50 10.88
C ARG A 70 15.77 17.21 10.80
N ARG A 71 16.61 17.86 11.60
CA ARG A 71 18.06 17.59 11.65
C ARG A 71 18.36 16.33 12.44
N ALA A 72 17.79 16.19 13.63
CA ALA A 72 17.97 15.01 14.47
C ALA A 72 17.44 13.74 13.79
N LEU A 73 16.26 13.83 13.14
CA LEU A 73 15.74 12.72 12.34
C LEU A 73 16.69 12.35 11.20
N ARG A 74 17.33 13.34 10.54
CA ARG A 74 18.30 13.08 9.46
C ARG A 74 19.60 12.46 9.97
N GLN A 75 20.10 12.87 11.12
CA GLN A 75 21.31 12.30 11.74
C GLN A 75 21.06 10.87 12.22
N TYR A 76 19.92 10.64 12.88
CA TYR A 76 19.48 9.33 13.31
C TYR A 76 19.32 8.35 12.14
N VAL A 77 18.63 8.78 11.07
CA VAL A 77 18.44 8.00 9.84
C VAL A 77 19.75 7.79 9.07
N ARG A 78 20.72 8.73 9.13
CA ARG A 78 22.06 8.52 8.56
C ARG A 78 22.89 7.52 9.36
N GLY A 79 22.81 7.54 10.69
CA GLY A 79 23.54 6.63 11.58
C GLY A 79 23.08 5.18 11.46
N LEU A 80 21.80 4.96 11.13
CA LEU A 80 21.22 3.62 10.92
C LEU A 80 21.34 3.11 9.47
N GLY A 81 21.78 3.95 8.52
CA GLY A 81 21.38 3.82 7.12
C GLY A 81 19.88 4.04 6.99
N ALA A 82 19.38 4.57 5.87
CA ALA A 82 17.96 4.89 5.77
C ALA A 82 17.09 3.63 5.86
N THR A 83 16.54 3.36 7.05
CA THR A 83 15.79 2.15 7.34
C THR A 83 14.28 2.40 7.37
N ALA A 84 13.53 1.69 6.54
CA ALA A 84 12.09 1.59 6.74
C ALA A 84 11.84 0.52 7.81
N THR A 85 11.15 0.87 8.89
CA THR A 85 10.69 -0.09 9.89
C THR A 85 9.24 -0.52 9.67
N SER A 86 8.55 0.13 8.72
CA SER A 86 7.13 -0.07 8.46
C SER A 86 6.86 -0.36 6.99
N LEU A 87 5.99 -1.33 6.75
CA LEU A 87 5.44 -1.65 5.44
C LEU A 87 4.80 -0.41 4.77
N GLU A 88 4.26 0.52 5.56
CA GLU A 88 3.58 1.71 5.03
C GLU A 88 4.52 2.60 4.20
N ALA A 89 5.76 2.81 4.67
CA ALA A 89 6.75 3.59 3.94
C ALA A 89 7.16 2.92 2.62
N LEU A 90 7.25 1.58 2.64
CA LEU A 90 7.59 0.77 1.48
C LEU A 90 6.46 0.77 0.44
N VAL A 91 5.21 0.62 0.87
CA VAL A 91 4.01 0.74 0.00
C VAL A 91 3.94 2.13 -0.64
N SER A 92 4.16 3.19 0.14
CA SER A 92 4.15 4.56 -0.41
C SER A 92 5.29 4.85 -1.37
N CYS A 93 6.42 4.14 -1.29
CA CYS A 93 7.46 4.23 -2.33
C CYS A 93 7.07 3.42 -3.56
N PHE A 94 6.48 2.24 -3.37
CA PHE A 94 6.01 1.41 -4.46
C PHE A 94 4.94 2.09 -5.32
N GLU A 95 3.95 2.76 -4.71
CA GLU A 95 2.91 3.47 -5.46
C GLU A 95 3.51 4.60 -6.31
N GLU A 96 4.38 5.42 -5.73
CA GLU A 96 5.07 6.49 -6.47
C GLU A 96 5.98 5.94 -7.59
N LEU A 97 6.73 4.86 -7.33
CA LEU A 97 7.57 4.24 -8.35
C LEU A 97 6.76 3.55 -9.44
N LYS A 98 5.57 3.03 -9.12
CA LYS A 98 4.68 2.40 -10.08
C LYS A 98 4.14 3.43 -11.07
N ASP A 99 3.77 4.61 -10.59
CA ASP A 99 3.27 5.70 -11.44
C ASP A 99 4.37 6.26 -12.37
N LEU A 100 5.65 6.09 -11.98
CA LEU A 100 6.82 6.50 -12.74
C LEU A 100 7.47 5.37 -13.57
N ASP A 101 6.90 4.16 -13.56
CA ASP A 101 7.46 2.94 -14.16
C ASP A 101 8.92 2.61 -13.72
N GLU A 102 9.28 2.95 -12.48
CA GLU A 102 10.62 2.77 -11.91
C GLU A 102 10.71 1.63 -10.89
N LEU A 103 9.90 0.60 -11.07
CA LEU A 103 9.87 -0.56 -10.16
C LEU A 103 11.17 -1.38 -10.14
N GLY A 104 12.13 -1.07 -11.03
CA GLY A 104 13.47 -1.67 -11.04
C GLY A 104 14.38 -1.22 -9.88
N GLN A 105 13.99 -0.20 -9.10
CA GLN A 105 14.78 0.23 -7.94
C GLN A 105 14.91 -0.89 -6.90
N THR A 106 16.04 -0.90 -6.18
CA THR A 106 16.37 -1.92 -5.19
C THR A 106 16.28 -1.40 -3.76
N PHE A 107 15.98 -2.29 -2.83
CA PHE A 107 16.06 -2.04 -1.40
C PHE A 107 16.56 -3.30 -0.69
N LYS A 108 17.23 -3.12 0.45
CA LYS A 108 17.70 -4.24 1.27
C LYS A 108 16.65 -4.62 2.30
N VAL A 109 16.37 -5.89 2.49
CA VAL A 109 15.59 -6.42 3.62
C VAL A 109 16.54 -7.09 4.59
N SER A 110 16.49 -6.68 5.85
CA SER A 110 17.32 -7.24 6.91
C SER A 110 17.02 -8.74 7.06
N GLY A 111 18.06 -9.57 7.02
CA GLY A 111 17.95 -11.03 7.11
C GLY A 111 17.53 -11.75 5.81
N GLN A 112 17.07 -11.04 4.77
CA GLN A 112 16.56 -11.68 3.54
C GLN A 112 17.30 -11.27 2.25
N GLY A 113 18.11 -10.20 2.28
CA GLY A 113 18.96 -9.81 1.15
C GLY A 113 18.49 -8.54 0.44
N VAL A 114 18.84 -8.39 -0.84
CA VAL A 114 18.48 -7.22 -1.66
C VAL A 114 17.41 -7.62 -2.67
N PHE A 115 16.35 -6.82 -2.74
CA PHE A 115 15.20 -7.07 -3.62
C PHE A 115 14.92 -5.85 -4.50
N THR A 116 14.37 -6.07 -5.69
CA THR A 116 13.76 -4.99 -6.48
C THR A 116 12.31 -4.79 -6.07
N PHE A 117 11.77 -3.57 -6.19
CA PHE A 117 10.34 -3.31 -5.94
C PHE A 117 9.44 -4.19 -6.83
N ARG A 118 9.84 -4.43 -8.09
CA ARG A 118 9.13 -5.31 -9.03
C ARG A 118 9.05 -6.77 -8.57
N GLN A 119 10.11 -7.30 -7.96
CA GLN A 119 10.13 -8.68 -7.48
C GLN A 119 9.44 -8.84 -6.12
N ALA A 120 9.60 -7.84 -5.25
CA ALA A 120 9.07 -7.89 -3.90
C ALA A 120 7.55 -7.70 -3.87
N PHE A 121 7.00 -6.79 -4.67
CA PHE A 121 5.55 -6.56 -4.70
C PHE A 121 4.87 -7.50 -5.69
N ARG A 122 3.94 -8.31 -5.19
CA ARG A 122 3.21 -9.28 -6.00
C ARG A 122 1.71 -9.10 -5.88
N HIS A 123 1.05 -9.11 -7.03
CA HIS A 123 -0.39 -9.14 -7.07
C HIS A 123 -0.93 -10.49 -6.60
N THR A 124 -2.02 -10.49 -5.82
CA THR A 124 -2.62 -11.72 -5.25
C THR A 124 -2.90 -12.81 -6.28
N LYS A 125 -3.38 -12.44 -7.48
CA LYS A 125 -3.62 -13.34 -8.62
C LYS A 125 -2.45 -14.25 -8.99
N LEU A 126 -1.21 -13.79 -8.77
CA LEU A 126 -0.01 -14.56 -9.13
C LEU A 126 0.29 -15.67 -8.11
N GLY A 127 -0.39 -15.66 -6.96
CA GLY A 127 -0.20 -16.63 -5.90
C GLY A 127 1.03 -16.38 -5.02
N PRO A 128 1.21 -17.24 -4.00
CA PRO A 128 2.34 -17.18 -3.09
C PRO A 128 3.65 -17.53 -3.79
N THR A 129 4.76 -16.99 -3.29
CA THR A 129 6.12 -17.26 -3.78
C THR A 129 7.03 -17.72 -2.65
N SER A 130 8.12 -18.39 -3.00
CA SER A 130 9.22 -18.62 -2.08
C SER A 130 9.97 -17.32 -1.82
N GLY A 131 10.23 -17.03 -0.54
CA GLY A 131 11.01 -15.87 -0.10
C GLY A 131 10.17 -14.64 0.25
N PHE A 132 10.83 -13.49 0.31
CA PHE A 132 10.17 -12.23 0.67
C PHE A 132 9.21 -11.75 -0.42
N ALA A 133 7.95 -11.54 -0.06
CA ALA A 133 7.00 -10.86 -0.91
C ALA A 133 6.04 -10.00 -0.08
N VAL A 134 5.70 -8.86 -0.67
CA VAL A 134 4.58 -8.01 -0.27
C VAL A 134 3.45 -8.32 -1.23
N TYR A 135 2.41 -8.99 -0.73
CA TYR A 135 1.23 -9.25 -1.52
C TYR A 135 0.32 -8.04 -1.53
N TYR A 136 -0.32 -7.76 -2.65
CA TYR A 136 -1.30 -6.69 -2.74
C TYR A 136 -2.46 -7.02 -3.67
N GLY A 137 -3.64 -6.47 -3.37
CA GLY A 137 -4.83 -6.65 -4.18
C GLY A 137 -5.96 -5.71 -3.78
N GLY A 138 -6.95 -5.58 -4.67
CA GLY A 138 -8.19 -4.88 -4.39
C GLY A 138 -9.13 -5.76 -3.56
N ALA A 139 -9.65 -5.20 -2.48
CA ALA A 139 -10.62 -5.83 -1.60
C ALA A 139 -11.92 -5.02 -1.55
N LYS A 140 -13.02 -5.75 -1.41
CA LYS A 140 -14.32 -5.15 -1.16
C LYS A 140 -14.31 -4.51 0.23
N PRO A 141 -14.92 -3.32 0.37
CA PRO A 141 -14.74 -2.44 1.52
C PRO A 141 -15.03 -3.08 2.87
N LEU A 142 -16.04 -3.95 2.94
CA LEU A 142 -16.35 -4.68 4.17
C LEU A 142 -17.21 -5.90 3.81
N THR A 143 -16.77 -7.09 4.20
CA THR A 143 -17.59 -8.31 4.04
C THR A 143 -18.28 -8.67 5.34
N LYS A 144 -17.60 -8.54 6.48
CA LYS A 144 -18.14 -8.86 7.80
C LYS A 144 -17.39 -8.08 8.88
N ARG A 145 -18.10 -7.66 9.94
CA ARG A 145 -17.54 -7.09 11.17
C ARG A 145 -17.68 -8.06 12.34
N TYR A 146 -16.71 -7.96 13.26
CA TYR A 146 -16.68 -8.66 14.53
C TYR A 146 -16.28 -7.65 15.61
N GLY A 147 -17.24 -6.88 16.12
CA GLY A 147 -16.93 -5.70 16.94
C GLY A 147 -16.06 -4.71 16.15
N ASN A 148 -14.86 -4.42 16.67
CA ASN A 148 -13.87 -3.58 15.97
C ASN A 148 -13.04 -4.34 14.93
N GLY A 149 -13.08 -5.67 14.93
CA GLY A 149 -12.43 -6.52 13.94
C GLY A 149 -13.23 -6.59 12.64
N PHE A 150 -12.56 -6.95 11.55
CA PHE A 150 -13.18 -6.96 10.22
C PHE A 150 -12.58 -8.02 9.29
N VAL A 151 -13.39 -8.44 8.32
CA VAL A 151 -12.97 -9.30 7.21
C VAL A 151 -13.09 -8.55 5.89
N LEU A 152 -11.99 -8.55 5.14
CA LEU A 152 -11.93 -8.06 3.77
C LEU A 152 -11.86 -9.24 2.82
N LYS A 153 -12.75 -9.27 1.82
CA LYS A 153 -12.73 -10.24 0.72
C LYS A 153 -12.13 -9.59 -0.52
N PHE A 154 -11.08 -10.19 -1.07
CA PHE A 154 -10.42 -9.71 -2.27
C PHE A 154 -11.31 -9.91 -3.49
N ILE A 155 -11.26 -8.95 -4.41
CA ILE A 155 -11.97 -8.98 -5.70
C ILE A 155 -11.35 -10.04 -6.60
N ASP A 156 -10.02 -10.17 -6.51
CA ASP A 156 -9.22 -10.99 -7.39
C ASP A 156 -8.92 -12.35 -6.73
N PRO A 157 -9.52 -13.46 -7.21
CA PRO A 157 -9.29 -14.78 -6.67
C PRO A 157 -7.92 -15.34 -7.09
N TRP A 158 -7.46 -16.35 -6.35
CA TRP A 158 -6.33 -17.18 -6.76
C TRP A 158 -6.77 -18.64 -6.86
N LYS A 159 -6.50 -19.27 -8.01
CA LYS A 159 -7.02 -20.61 -8.37
C LYS A 159 -8.54 -20.70 -8.19
N GLU A 160 -9.26 -19.70 -8.70
CA GLU A 160 -10.73 -19.58 -8.64
C GLU A 160 -11.34 -19.49 -7.22
N LYS A 161 -10.51 -19.52 -6.18
CA LYS A 161 -10.93 -19.39 -4.79
C LYS A 161 -10.73 -17.96 -4.30
N PRO A 162 -11.68 -17.43 -3.49
CA PRO A 162 -11.54 -16.09 -2.94
C PRO A 162 -10.37 -16.02 -1.96
N ILE A 163 -9.74 -14.86 -1.88
CA ILE A 163 -8.77 -14.55 -0.82
C ILE A 163 -9.45 -13.65 0.21
N THR A 164 -9.19 -13.88 1.49
CA THR A 164 -9.70 -13.08 2.60
C THR A 164 -8.56 -12.63 3.52
N ILE A 165 -8.67 -11.42 4.06
CA ILE A 165 -7.88 -10.95 5.20
C ILE A 165 -8.84 -10.82 6.37
N TYR A 166 -8.50 -11.47 7.49
CA TYR A 166 -9.16 -11.24 8.77
C TYR A 166 -8.25 -10.45 9.69
N VAL A 167 -8.81 -9.40 10.30
CA VAL A 167 -8.15 -8.61 11.33
C VAL A 167 -8.95 -8.72 12.62
N SER A 168 -8.34 -9.31 13.65
CA SER A 168 -9.02 -9.52 14.92
C SER A 168 -9.14 -8.21 15.74
N PRO A 169 -10.16 -8.09 16.61
CA PRO A 169 -10.31 -6.95 17.51
C PRO A 169 -9.12 -6.78 18.47
N ASP A 170 -8.58 -7.90 18.96
CA ASP A 170 -7.48 -7.90 19.92
C ASP A 170 -6.20 -7.39 19.27
N SER A 171 -5.90 -7.86 18.05
CA SER A 171 -4.78 -7.34 17.26
C SER A 171 -4.89 -5.82 17.06
N LEU A 172 -6.10 -5.29 16.82
CA LEU A 172 -6.32 -3.86 16.64
C LEU A 172 -6.16 -3.05 17.94
N ARG A 173 -6.46 -3.64 19.09
CA ARG A 173 -6.26 -3.00 20.40
C ARG A 173 -4.79 -2.93 20.78
N GLU A 174 -4.04 -3.98 20.48
CA GLU A 174 -2.61 -4.11 20.79
C GLU A 174 -1.72 -3.30 19.84
N TYR A 175 -2.23 -2.93 18.67
CA TYR A 175 -1.49 -2.17 17.66
C TYR A 175 -1.94 -0.69 17.69
N PRO A 176 -1.11 0.27 18.15
CA PRO A 176 -1.52 1.67 18.27
C PRO A 176 -2.04 2.33 16.98
N PRO A 177 -1.50 2.02 15.77
CA PRO A 177 -2.08 2.48 14.51
C PRO A 177 -3.44 1.82 14.15
N GLY A 178 -3.86 0.78 14.86
CA GLY A 178 -5.13 0.07 14.68
C GLY A 178 -6.35 1.00 14.81
N ALA A 179 -6.29 2.01 15.68
CA ALA A 179 -7.36 3.02 15.78
C ALA A 179 -7.58 3.78 14.46
N ARG A 180 -6.51 4.03 13.67
CA ARG A 180 -6.63 4.67 12.35
C ARG A 180 -7.25 3.74 11.33
N MET A 181 -6.92 2.44 11.38
CA MET A 181 -7.54 1.43 10.52
C MET A 181 -9.04 1.32 10.81
N ILE A 182 -9.43 1.29 12.08
CA ILE A 182 -10.85 1.27 12.49
C ILE A 182 -11.57 2.49 11.92
N LYS A 183 -11.04 3.70 12.18
CA LYS A 183 -11.64 4.94 11.68
C LYS A 183 -11.78 4.95 10.16
N MET A 184 -10.77 4.48 9.43
CA MET A 184 -10.82 4.38 7.96
C MET A 184 -11.93 3.42 7.50
N ILE A 185 -12.07 2.26 8.15
CA ILE A 185 -13.13 1.29 7.83
C ILE A 185 -14.52 1.86 8.18
N ASP A 186 -14.65 2.60 9.28
CA ASP A 186 -15.88 3.31 9.66
C ASP A 186 -16.26 4.37 8.61
N GLU A 187 -15.31 5.17 8.13
CA GLU A 187 -15.52 6.17 7.07
C GLU A 187 -15.98 5.52 5.75
N ILE A 188 -15.37 4.40 5.37
CA ILE A 188 -15.76 3.64 4.19
C ILE A 188 -17.20 3.12 4.32
N GLU A 189 -17.59 2.64 5.50
CA GLU A 189 -18.93 2.12 5.73
C GLU A 189 -19.99 3.22 5.74
N ALA A 190 -19.65 4.40 6.28
CA ALA A 190 -20.50 5.58 6.28
C ALA A 190 -20.69 6.21 4.89
N THR A 191 -19.84 5.86 3.91
CA THR A 191 -19.91 6.41 2.55
C THR A 191 -21.08 5.78 1.77
N PRO A 192 -22.01 6.58 1.20
CA PRO A 192 -23.10 6.06 0.37
C PRO A 192 -22.57 5.42 -0.92
N GLU A 193 -23.37 4.57 -1.55
CA GLU A 193 -22.95 3.88 -2.77
C GLU A 193 -22.65 4.88 -3.91
N PRO A 194 -21.62 4.63 -4.74
CA PRO A 194 -20.73 3.46 -4.75
C PRO A 194 -19.63 3.53 -3.68
N LYS A 195 -19.52 2.46 -2.87
CA LYS A 195 -18.47 2.40 -1.84
C LYS A 195 -17.08 2.35 -2.48
N PRO A 196 -16.08 3.05 -1.92
CA PRO A 196 -14.70 2.92 -2.35
C PRO A 196 -14.21 1.49 -2.14
N TYR A 197 -13.26 1.03 -2.95
CA TYR A 197 -12.60 -0.26 -2.74
C TYR A 197 -11.30 -0.04 -1.95
N VAL A 198 -10.92 -1.04 -1.16
CA VAL A 198 -9.74 -0.97 -0.30
C VAL A 198 -8.62 -1.73 -0.99
N ARG A 199 -7.48 -1.11 -1.22
CA ARG A 199 -6.28 -1.83 -1.61
C ARG A 199 -5.54 -2.25 -0.36
N ALA A 200 -5.40 -3.56 -0.17
CA ALA A 200 -4.66 -4.13 0.94
C ALA A 200 -3.29 -4.60 0.48
N TYR A 201 -2.29 -4.39 1.33
CA TYR A 201 -0.91 -4.82 1.19
C TYR A 201 -0.52 -5.60 2.43
N TRP A 202 0.14 -6.75 2.29
CA TRP A 202 0.64 -7.48 3.45
C TRP A 202 1.93 -8.25 3.19
N ILE A 203 2.70 -8.44 4.26
CA ILE A 203 3.85 -9.37 4.30
C ILE A 203 3.42 -10.64 5.03
N GLY A 204 3.67 -11.79 4.42
CA GLY A 204 3.38 -13.09 5.03
C GLY A 204 3.08 -14.13 3.96
N GLY A 205 1.94 -14.81 4.07
CA GLY A 205 1.60 -15.90 3.17
C GLY A 205 0.11 -16.01 2.88
N LEU A 206 -0.25 -17.13 2.25
CA LEU A 206 -1.61 -17.57 2.01
C LEU A 206 -1.74 -19.00 2.55
N THR A 207 -2.73 -19.24 3.39
CA THR A 207 -3.08 -20.58 3.88
C THR A 207 -4.45 -20.99 3.35
N SER A 208 -4.66 -22.30 3.17
CA SER A 208 -5.98 -22.80 2.76
C SER A 208 -6.95 -22.67 3.93
N GLY A 209 -8.13 -22.12 3.67
CA GLY A 209 -9.30 -22.11 4.55
C GLY A 209 -10.46 -22.90 3.94
N GLU A 210 -11.59 -22.91 4.65
CA GLU A 210 -12.81 -23.62 4.23
C GLU A 210 -13.43 -23.02 2.96
N GLU A 211 -13.58 -21.69 2.91
CA GLU A 211 -14.19 -20.97 1.79
C GLU A 211 -13.20 -20.55 0.68
N GLY A 212 -11.90 -20.67 0.93
CA GLY A 212 -10.88 -20.15 0.02
C GLY A 212 -9.50 -20.04 0.64
N TRP A 213 -8.78 -18.94 0.36
CA TRP A 213 -7.45 -18.68 0.87
C TRP A 213 -7.49 -17.57 1.92
N ASN A 214 -6.84 -17.80 3.07
CA ASN A 214 -6.68 -16.81 4.10
C ASN A 214 -5.28 -16.19 3.99
N ALA A 215 -5.20 -14.87 3.93
CA ALA A 215 -3.94 -14.15 4.06
C ALA A 215 -3.45 -14.23 5.50
N THR A 216 -2.20 -14.64 5.66
CA THR A 216 -1.54 -14.78 6.96
C THR A 216 -0.46 -13.72 7.12
N PHE A 217 -0.35 -13.20 8.34
CA PHE A 217 0.66 -12.22 8.75
C PHE A 217 0.92 -12.39 10.25
N THR A 218 2.14 -12.09 10.68
CA THR A 218 2.56 -12.26 12.09
C THR A 218 2.17 -11.07 12.97
N THR A 219 2.09 -9.87 12.41
CA THR A 219 1.82 -8.63 13.15
C THR A 219 1.06 -7.66 12.25
N LEU A 220 0.20 -6.80 12.81
CA LEU A 220 -0.53 -5.80 12.01
C LEU A 220 0.37 -4.74 11.37
N ALA A 221 1.62 -4.58 11.83
CA ALA A 221 2.63 -3.80 11.13
C ALA A 221 2.95 -4.34 9.73
N HIS A 222 2.63 -5.62 9.47
CA HIS A 222 2.75 -6.27 8.17
C HIS A 222 1.47 -6.16 7.34
N VAL A 223 0.52 -5.29 7.71
CA VAL A 223 -0.69 -5.02 6.94
C VAL A 223 -0.83 -3.52 6.73
N VAL A 224 -1.06 -3.10 5.50
CA VAL A 224 -1.34 -1.71 5.13
C VAL A 224 -2.57 -1.67 4.26
N LEU A 225 -3.51 -0.79 4.60
CA LEU A 225 -4.72 -0.56 3.84
C LEU A 225 -4.67 0.84 3.24
N ARG A 226 -5.05 0.96 1.97
CA ARG A 226 -5.22 2.22 1.26
C ARG A 226 -6.61 2.29 0.67
N VAL A 227 -7.35 3.37 0.96
CA VAL A 227 -8.64 3.61 0.33
C VAL A 227 -8.38 4.11 -1.08
N VAL A 228 -8.95 3.44 -2.06
CA VAL A 228 -8.90 3.89 -3.45
C VAL A 228 -10.27 4.44 -3.81
N PRO A 229 -10.38 5.71 -4.23
CA PRO A 229 -11.67 6.26 -4.61
C PRO A 229 -12.27 5.43 -5.76
N PRO A 230 -13.61 5.30 -5.80
CA PRO A 230 -14.26 4.61 -6.90
C PRO A 230 -13.87 5.35 -8.19
N LYS A 231 -13.30 4.61 -9.16
CA LYS A 231 -13.02 5.17 -10.48
C LYS A 231 -14.37 5.64 -11.01
N ALA A 232 -14.54 6.94 -11.28
CA ALA A 232 -15.70 7.43 -12.01
C ALA A 232 -15.83 6.55 -13.25
N ARG A 233 -16.93 5.82 -13.36
CA ARG A 233 -17.21 5.04 -14.57
C ARG A 233 -17.22 6.05 -15.71
N ALA A 234 -16.14 6.10 -16.49
CA ALA A 234 -16.24 6.64 -17.83
C ALA A 234 -17.40 5.90 -18.51
N PRO A 235 -18.35 6.60 -19.15
CA PRO A 235 -19.49 5.95 -19.77
C PRO A 235 -18.96 4.93 -20.77
N SER A 236 -19.17 3.65 -20.47
CA SER A 236 -18.74 2.57 -21.34
C SER A 236 -19.44 2.75 -22.69
N SER A 237 -18.67 3.02 -23.74
CA SER A 237 -19.07 3.13 -25.14
C SER A 237 -19.51 1.77 -25.73
N LYS A 238 -20.40 1.05 -25.04
CA LYS A 238 -21.02 -0.20 -25.51
C LYS A 238 -22.53 -0.06 -25.76
N ALA A 239 -23.03 1.16 -26.01
CA ALA A 239 -24.41 1.41 -26.40
C ALA A 239 -24.59 1.96 -27.84
N ALA A 240 -23.51 2.12 -28.63
CA ALA A 240 -23.58 2.75 -29.95
C ALA A 240 -23.59 1.77 -31.15
N GLN A 241 -23.75 0.46 -30.95
CA GLN A 241 -23.63 -0.53 -32.05
C GLN A 241 -24.78 -1.54 -32.13
N SER A 242 -25.99 -1.17 -31.69
CA SER A 242 -27.20 -2.02 -31.87
C SER A 242 -28.40 -1.29 -32.47
N GLN A 243 -28.18 -0.16 -33.17
CA GLN A 243 -29.21 0.50 -33.98
C GLN A 243 -28.64 0.84 -35.37
N ARG A 244 -28.24 -0.17 -36.14
CA ARG A 244 -28.02 -0.03 -37.58
C ARG A 244 -28.14 -1.38 -38.32
N THR A 245 -29.22 -2.10 -38.06
CA THR A 245 -29.74 -3.13 -38.97
C THR A 245 -31.24 -3.22 -38.79
N LYS A 246 -31.97 -2.37 -39.50
CA LYS A 246 -33.24 -2.70 -40.14
C LYS A 246 -33.29 -1.93 -41.45
#